data_AF-A0A9D3V973-F1
#
_entry.id   AF-A0A9D3V973-F1
#
_cell.length_a   1.000
_cell.length_b   1.000
_cell.length_c   1.000
_cell.angle_alpha   90.00
_cell.angle_beta   90.00
_cell.angle_gamma   90.00
#
_symmetry.space_group_name_H-M   'P 1'
#
loop_
_entity.id
_entity.type
_entity.pdbx_description
1 polymer ?
#
loop_
_entity_poly.entity_id
_entity_poly.type
_entity_poly.pdbx_seq_one_letter_code
_entity_poly.pdbx_strand_id
1 'polypeptide(L)'
;MLQTIIKHLRSFGRFKQAIEVSEFISEEMKYDISVSDMAMRLDLISKVHGVGQAEKYFDSLPNIMRTFQVYGTLLNCYAHHKCLEKAEATLQIMRESGLLSNAVSYNVMLNLYSRLGKHDKLDVLMQEMKEKGNKHDVFTNNFIWIFNN
;
A
#
# COMPACT_ATOMS: atom_id res chain seq x y z
N MET A 1 -0.10 -22.12 -5.39
CA MET A 1 -1.50 -22.50 -5.71
C MET A 1 -2.51 -21.77 -4.81
N LEU A 2 -2.30 -21.66 -3.49
CA LEU A 2 -3.26 -21.01 -2.57
C LEU A 2 -3.26 -19.47 -2.59
N GLN A 3 -2.11 -18.81 -2.70
CA GLN A 3 -2.06 -17.36 -3.02
C GLN A 3 -2.78 -17.04 -4.33
N THR A 4 -2.79 -17.98 -5.28
CA THR A 4 -3.51 -17.83 -6.55
C THR A 4 -5.01 -17.75 -6.31
N ILE A 5 -5.57 -18.54 -5.38
CA ILE A 5 -6.99 -18.50 -5.02
C ILE A 5 -7.34 -17.18 -4.34
N ILE A 6 -6.55 -16.72 -3.37
CA ILE A 6 -6.81 -15.44 -2.69
C ILE A 6 -6.67 -14.27 -3.68
N LYS A 7 -5.64 -14.27 -4.54
CA LYS A 7 -5.47 -13.28 -5.62
C LYS A 7 -6.64 -13.30 -6.59
N HIS A 8 -7.14 -14.48 -6.96
CA HIS A 8 -8.28 -14.65 -7.84
C HIS A 8 -9.56 -14.12 -7.18
N LEU A 9 -9.88 -14.53 -5.95
CA LEU A 9 -11.04 -14.02 -5.21
C LEU A 9 -10.97 -12.49 -5.05
N ARG A 10 -9.78 -11.94 -4.79
CA ARG A 10 -9.53 -10.50 -4.71
C ARG A 10 -9.76 -9.79 -6.06
N SER A 11 -9.33 -10.37 -7.19
CA SER A 11 -9.57 -9.76 -8.51
C SER A 11 -11.03 -9.74 -8.92
N PHE A 12 -11.85 -10.67 -8.38
CA PHE A 12 -13.31 -10.69 -8.57
C PHE A 12 -14.08 -9.90 -7.50
N GLY A 13 -13.39 -9.14 -6.63
CA GLY A 13 -14.02 -8.33 -5.58
C GLY A 13 -14.64 -9.14 -4.43
N ARG A 14 -14.38 -10.46 -4.36
CA ARG A 14 -14.90 -11.36 -3.31
C ARG A 14 -14.03 -11.26 -2.04
N PHE A 15 -13.87 -10.04 -1.53
CA PHE A 15 -12.94 -9.73 -0.45
C PHE A 15 -13.28 -10.47 0.86
N LYS A 16 -14.57 -10.65 1.17
CA LYS A 16 -15.01 -11.39 2.38
C LYS A 16 -14.54 -12.84 2.38
N GLN A 17 -14.64 -13.51 1.24
CA GLN A 17 -14.19 -14.91 1.15
C GLN A 17 -12.68 -15.00 1.07
N ALA A 18 -12.04 -14.03 0.43
CA ALA A 18 -10.59 -13.93 0.42
C ALA A 18 -10.02 -13.77 1.85
N ILE A 19 -10.69 -13.00 2.74
CA ILE A 19 -10.24 -12.83 4.12
C ILE A 19 -10.44 -14.10 4.95
N GLU A 20 -11.61 -14.75 4.86
CA GLU A 20 -11.93 -16.00 5.58
C GLU A 20 -10.93 -17.11 5.21
N VAL A 21 -10.65 -17.27 3.92
CA VAL A 21 -9.62 -18.23 3.45
C VAL A 21 -8.25 -17.84 3.97
N SER A 22 -7.91 -16.55 4.03
CA SER A 22 -6.62 -16.13 4.56
C SER A 22 -6.49 -16.48 6.06
N GLU A 23 -7.50 -16.19 6.89
CA GLU A 23 -7.49 -16.42 8.34
C GLU A 23 -7.40 -17.91 8.68
N PHE A 24 -8.25 -18.72 8.03
CA PHE A 24 -8.22 -20.17 8.18
C PHE A 24 -6.83 -20.77 7.92
N ILE A 25 -6.12 -20.27 6.90
CA ILE A 25 -4.77 -20.77 6.56
C ILE A 25 -3.74 -20.43 7.64
N SER A 26 -3.82 -19.26 8.27
CA SER A 26 -2.87 -18.94 9.36
C SER A 26 -3.10 -19.74 10.63
N GLU A 27 -4.36 -20.09 10.91
CA GLU A 27 -4.72 -20.76 12.16
C GLU A 27 -4.49 -22.28 12.06
N GLU A 28 -4.89 -22.90 10.96
CA GLU A 28 -4.96 -24.36 10.87
C GLU A 28 -3.71 -25.00 10.24
N MET A 29 -3.01 -24.31 9.34
CA MET A 29 -1.98 -24.97 8.52
C MET A 29 -0.53 -24.79 9.00
N LYS A 30 -0.27 -24.07 10.11
CA LYS A 30 1.08 -23.80 10.66
C LYS A 30 2.14 -23.45 9.61
N TYR A 31 1.73 -22.81 8.51
CA TYR A 31 2.66 -22.30 7.52
C TYR A 31 3.33 -21.04 8.04
N ASP A 32 4.62 -20.88 7.77
CA ASP A 32 5.28 -19.58 7.92
C ASP A 32 4.58 -18.57 7.01
N ILE A 33 3.84 -17.64 7.65
CA ILE A 33 3.13 -16.58 6.94
C ILE A 33 4.17 -15.69 6.29
N SER A 34 4.17 -15.63 4.95
CA SER A 34 5.11 -14.77 4.24
C SER A 34 4.73 -13.30 4.40
N VAL A 35 5.69 -12.39 4.24
CA VAL A 35 5.46 -10.93 4.19
C VAL A 35 4.40 -10.57 3.15
N SER A 36 4.33 -11.31 2.04
CA SER A 36 3.32 -11.10 0.99
C SER A 36 1.92 -11.50 1.45
N ASP A 37 1.79 -12.56 2.26
CA ASP A 37 0.50 -12.98 2.83
C ASP A 37 0.01 -11.96 3.87
N MET A 38 0.93 -11.41 4.67
CA MET A 38 0.61 -10.35 5.63
C MET A 38 0.10 -9.07 4.93
N ALA A 39 0.81 -8.62 3.89
CA ALA A 39 0.37 -7.49 3.08
C ALA A 39 -0.99 -7.75 2.43
N MET A 40 -1.20 -8.95 1.87
CA MET A 40 -2.49 -9.30 1.27
C MET A 40 -3.63 -9.30 2.29
N ARG A 41 -3.42 -9.87 3.48
CA ARG A 41 -4.41 -9.84 4.55
C ARG A 41 -4.71 -8.42 5.01
N LEU A 42 -3.70 -7.57 5.14
CA LEU A 42 -3.87 -6.16 5.48
C LEU A 42 -4.78 -5.42 4.47
N ASP A 43 -4.56 -5.62 3.16
CA ASP A 43 -5.43 -5.05 2.11
C ASP A 43 -6.87 -5.57 2.20
N LEU A 44 -7.05 -6.87 2.49
CA LEU A 44 -8.37 -7.47 2.62
C LEU A 44 -9.11 -6.94 3.86
N ILE A 45 -8.44 -6.87 5.02
CA ILE A 45 -9.00 -6.30 6.25
C ILE A 45 -9.43 -4.86 6.00
N SER A 46 -8.56 -4.06 5.36
CA SER A 46 -8.87 -2.68 5.01
C SER A 46 -10.15 -2.55 4.18
N LYS A 47 -10.32 -3.40 3.16
CA LYS A 47 -11.48 -3.34 2.25
C LYS A 47 -12.78 -3.86 2.86
N VAL A 48 -12.71 -4.84 3.76
CA VAL A 48 -13.90 -5.50 4.32
C VAL A 48 -14.31 -4.86 5.65
N HIS A 49 -13.34 -4.53 6.50
CA HIS A 49 -13.54 -4.09 7.88
C HIS A 49 -13.08 -2.65 8.14
N GLY A 50 -12.48 -1.99 7.15
CA GLY A 50 -12.06 -0.59 7.23
C GLY A 50 -10.70 -0.39 7.87
N VAL A 51 -10.29 0.88 7.92
CA VAL A 51 -8.95 1.33 8.33
C VAL A 51 -8.60 0.91 9.76
N GLY A 52 -9.51 1.08 10.72
CA GLY A 52 -9.20 0.82 12.14
C GLY A 52 -8.84 -0.64 12.44
N GLN A 53 -9.46 -1.59 11.72
CA GLN A 53 -9.10 -3.01 11.87
C GLN A 53 -7.80 -3.35 11.13
N ALA A 54 -7.53 -2.69 10.00
CA ALA A 54 -6.27 -2.83 9.30
C ALA A 54 -5.09 -2.33 10.15
N GLU A 55 -5.26 -1.22 10.87
CA GLU A 55 -4.27 -0.69 11.82
C GLU A 55 -3.99 -1.67 12.96
N LYS A 56 -5.03 -2.20 13.62
CA LYS A 56 -4.84 -3.20 14.67
C LYS A 56 -4.08 -4.43 14.17
N TYR A 57 -4.41 -4.91 12.97
CA TYR A 57 -3.69 -6.04 12.39
C TYR A 57 -2.23 -5.68 12.12
N PHE A 58 -1.96 -4.52 11.51
CA PHE A 58 -0.60 -4.03 11.29
C PHE A 58 0.20 -3.91 12.60
N ASP A 59 -0.42 -3.40 13.66
CA ASP A 59 0.20 -3.24 14.97
C ASP A 59 0.46 -4.56 15.68
N SER A 60 -0.30 -5.62 15.34
CA SER A 60 -0.03 -6.97 15.84
C SER A 60 1.17 -7.65 15.16
N LEU A 61 1.63 -7.15 14.01
CA LEU A 61 2.76 -7.73 13.28
C LEU A 61 4.09 -7.41 13.98
N PRO A 62 5.02 -8.37 14.07
CA PRO A 62 6.38 -8.11 14.53
C PRO A 62 7.07 -7.03 13.67
N ASN A 63 7.82 -6.12 14.30
CA ASN A 63 8.49 -5.01 13.60
C ASN A 63 9.35 -5.47 12.42
N ILE A 64 10.04 -6.61 12.54
CA ILE A 64 10.89 -7.18 11.49
C ILE A 64 10.10 -7.58 10.22
N MET A 65 8.79 -7.86 10.36
CA MET A 65 7.92 -8.24 9.25
C MET A 65 7.23 -7.04 8.60
N ARG A 66 7.29 -5.85 9.21
CA ARG A 66 6.75 -4.59 8.67
C ARG A 66 7.69 -4.04 7.60
N THR A 67 7.87 -4.78 6.52
CA THR A 67 8.75 -4.41 5.40
C THR A 67 8.10 -3.33 4.52
N PHE A 68 8.83 -2.87 3.50
CA PHE A 68 8.33 -1.93 2.49
C PHE A 68 7.01 -2.38 1.83
N GLN A 69 6.77 -3.69 1.69
CA GLN A 69 5.54 -4.24 1.10
C GLN A 69 4.32 -4.04 2.02
N VAL A 70 4.50 -4.27 3.32
CA VAL A 70 3.42 -4.16 4.31
C VAL A 70 3.11 -2.68 4.55
N TYR A 71 4.13 -1.84 4.72
CA TYR A 71 3.96 -0.39 4.80
C TYR A 71 3.33 0.20 3.54
N GLY A 72 3.77 -0.22 2.34
CA GLY A 72 3.17 0.21 1.08
C GLY A 72 1.69 -0.17 0.98
N THR A 73 1.30 -1.32 1.54
CA THR A 73 -0.11 -1.72 1.61
C THR A 73 -0.90 -0.88 2.62
N LEU A 74 -0.32 -0.57 3.79
CA LEU A 74 -0.93 0.32 4.77
C LEU A 74 -1.15 1.73 4.19
N LEU A 75 -0.14 2.25 3.47
CA LEU A 75 -0.23 3.51 2.75
C LEU A 75 -1.38 3.49 1.73
N ASN A 76 -1.48 2.43 0.93
CA ASN A 76 -2.58 2.25 -0.02
C ASN A 76 -3.94 2.17 0.67
N CYS A 77 -4.03 1.52 1.84
CA CYS A 77 -5.23 1.50 2.69
C CYS A 77 -5.67 2.91 3.07
N TYR A 78 -4.76 3.76 3.56
CA TYR A 78 -5.09 5.15 3.90
C TYR A 78 -5.50 5.97 2.68
N ALA A 79 -4.79 5.81 1.55
CA ALA A 79 -5.12 6.52 0.32
C ALA A 79 -6.51 6.11 -0.25
N HIS A 80 -6.85 4.83 -0.17
CA HIS A 80 -8.17 4.34 -0.56
C HIS A 80 -9.28 5.00 0.26
N HIS A 81 -9.08 5.10 1.58
CA HIS A 81 -10.03 5.68 2.52
C HIS A 81 -9.90 7.20 2.70
N LYS A 82 -9.07 7.86 1.89
CA LYS A 82 -8.81 9.31 1.93
C LYS A 82 -8.29 9.84 3.29
N CYS A 83 -7.62 9.00 4.07
CA CYS A 83 -7.01 9.37 5.35
C CYS A 83 -5.65 10.07 5.12
N LEU A 84 -5.69 11.35 4.70
CA LEU A 84 -4.52 12.09 4.25
C LEU A 84 -3.38 12.14 5.28
N GLU A 85 -3.67 12.57 6.51
CA GLU A 85 -2.65 12.76 7.55
C GLU A 85 -1.92 11.45 7.87
N LYS A 86 -2.67 10.34 7.96
CA LYS A 86 -2.11 9.01 8.21
C LYS A 86 -1.27 8.51 7.04
N ALA A 87 -1.69 8.80 5.81
CA ALA A 87 -0.93 8.46 4.61
C ALA A 87 0.41 9.24 4.58
N GLU A 88 0.38 10.54 4.87
CA GLU A 88 1.58 11.38 4.94
C GLU A 88 2.55 10.91 6.04
N ALA A 89 2.04 10.62 7.23
CA ALA A 89 2.83 10.10 8.34
C ALA A 89 3.48 8.74 7.99
N THR A 90 2.73 7.86 7.32
CA THR A 90 3.25 6.55 6.88
C THR A 90 4.34 6.69 5.83
N LEU A 91 4.15 7.58 4.84
CA LEU A 91 5.16 7.88 3.83
C LEU A 91 6.45 8.41 4.49
N GLN A 92 6.31 9.26 5.51
CA GLN A 92 7.44 9.79 6.25
C GLN A 92 8.20 8.70 7.02
N ILE A 93 7.49 7.80 7.72
CA ILE A 93 8.11 6.65 8.41
C ILE A 93 8.87 5.77 7.40
N MET A 94 8.27 5.50 6.23
CA MET A 94 8.95 4.74 5.17
C MET A 94 10.21 5.45 4.67
N ARG A 95 10.18 6.78 4.56
CA ARG A 95 11.33 7.60 4.15
C ARG A 95 12.46 7.51 5.17
N GLU A 96 12.16 7.73 6.45
CA GLU A 96 13.14 7.72 7.54
C GLU A 96 13.72 6.32 7.79
N SER A 97 12.92 5.28 7.56
CA SER A 97 13.35 3.89 7.72
C SER A 97 14.09 3.32 6.50
N GLY A 98 14.33 4.13 5.45
CA GLY A 98 14.95 3.66 4.21
C GLY A 98 14.12 2.65 3.42
N LEU A 99 12.83 2.52 3.73
CA LEU A 99 11.89 1.58 3.09
C LEU A 99 11.20 2.18 1.85
N LEU A 100 11.39 3.47 1.60
CA LEU A 100 10.84 4.19 0.46
C LEU A 100 11.65 3.92 -0.81
N SER A 101 11.61 2.67 -1.29
CA SER A 101 12.42 2.19 -2.41
C SER A 101 11.66 2.06 -3.73
N ASN A 102 10.34 2.25 -3.75
CA ASN A 102 9.50 1.95 -4.92
C ASN A 102 8.72 3.17 -5.45
N ALA A 103 8.57 3.25 -6.77
CA ALA A 103 7.70 4.23 -7.43
C ALA A 103 6.23 4.10 -7.01
N VAL A 104 5.82 2.89 -6.56
CA VAL A 104 4.44 2.58 -6.15
C VAL A 104 3.98 3.46 -4.99
N SER A 105 4.79 3.64 -3.94
CA SER A 105 4.38 4.44 -2.77
C SER A 105 4.18 5.92 -3.13
N TYR A 106 5.04 6.46 -4.00
CA TYR A 106 4.85 7.81 -4.51
C TYR A 106 3.61 7.94 -5.39
N ASN A 107 3.37 6.99 -6.29
CA ASN A 107 2.19 6.99 -7.15
C ASN A 107 0.88 6.97 -6.35
N VAL A 108 0.85 6.19 -5.26
CA VAL A 108 -0.29 6.17 -4.32
C VAL A 108 -0.54 7.56 -3.74
N MET A 109 0.52 8.25 -3.30
CA MET A 109 0.40 9.58 -2.71
C MET A 109 0.07 10.67 -3.73
N LEU A 110 0.65 10.63 -4.93
CA LEU A 110 0.30 11.54 -6.03
C LEU A 110 -1.18 11.40 -6.40
N ASN A 111 -1.68 10.16 -6.52
CA ASN A 111 -3.09 9.92 -6.78
C ASN A 111 -3.98 10.44 -5.65
N LEU A 112 -3.59 10.22 -4.39
CA LEU A 112 -4.32 10.74 -3.23
C LEU A 112 -4.37 12.27 -3.23
N TYR A 113 -3.23 12.94 -3.42
CA TYR A 113 -3.18 14.41 -3.48
C TYR A 113 -4.02 14.96 -4.63
N SER A 114 -3.95 14.36 -5.82
CA SER A 114 -4.77 14.74 -6.97
C SER A 114 -6.26 14.62 -6.65
N ARG A 115 -6.70 13.47 -6.09
CA ARG A 115 -8.11 13.23 -5.71
C ARG A 115 -8.62 14.16 -4.61
N LEU A 116 -7.71 14.74 -3.81
CA LEU A 116 -8.04 15.68 -2.72
C LEU A 116 -7.77 17.15 -3.11
N GLY A 117 -7.36 17.43 -4.35
CA GLY A 117 -7.06 18.79 -4.81
C GLY A 117 -5.85 19.44 -4.13
N LYS A 118 -4.90 18.65 -3.61
CA LYS A 118 -3.69 19.13 -2.93
C LYS A 118 -2.56 19.38 -3.92
N HIS A 119 -2.77 20.31 -4.85
CA HIS A 119 -1.86 20.60 -5.96
C HIS A 119 -0.44 20.98 -5.49
N ASP A 120 -0.31 21.86 -4.49
CA ASP A 120 1.00 22.26 -3.97
C ASP A 120 1.84 21.06 -3.47
N LYS A 121 1.19 20.12 -2.75
CA LYS A 121 1.85 18.91 -2.23
C LYS A 121 2.17 17.91 -3.33
N LEU A 122 1.31 17.84 -4.35
CA LEU A 122 1.52 17.01 -5.52
C LEU A 122 2.76 17.47 -6.31
N ASP A 123 2.90 18.77 -6.55
CA ASP A 123 4.04 19.34 -7.28
C ASP A 123 5.36 19.10 -6.55
N VAL A 124 5.39 19.32 -5.24
CA VAL A 124 6.55 19.03 -4.39
C VAL A 124 6.93 17.55 -4.47
N LEU A 125 5.94 16.64 -4.37
CA LEU A 125 6.20 15.20 -4.44
C LEU A 125 6.66 14.76 -5.83
N MET A 126 6.11 15.33 -6.90
CA MET A 126 6.58 15.08 -8.27
C MET A 126 8.02 15.54 -8.47
N GLN A 127 8.40 16.69 -7.90
CA GLN A 127 9.76 17.19 -7.96
C GLN A 127 10.73 16.27 -7.20
N GLU A 128 10.37 15.84 -5.98
CA GLU A 128 11.14 14.86 -5.21
C GLU A 128 11.34 13.55 -6.02
N MET A 129 10.28 13.07 -6.68
CA MET A 129 10.36 11.90 -7.56
C MET A 129 11.29 12.11 -8.75
N LYS A 130 11.29 13.28 -9.40
CA LYS A 130 12.19 13.55 -10.54
C LYS A 130 13.66 13.58 -10.10
N GLU A 131 13.94 14.23 -8.99
CA GLU A 131 15.30 14.33 -8.43
C GLU A 131 15.85 12.96 -8.04
N LYS A 132 15.00 12.08 -7.49
CA LYS A 132 15.36 10.69 -7.16
C LYS A 132 15.33 9.76 -8.38
N GLY A 133 14.40 10.00 -9.31
CA GLY A 133 14.07 9.18 -10.48
C GLY A 133 15.02 9.33 -11.66
N ASN A 134 15.85 10.37 -11.70
CA ASN A 134 17.01 10.44 -12.59
C ASN A 134 18.01 9.28 -12.35
N LYS A 135 17.81 8.44 -11.33
CA LYS A 135 18.50 7.16 -11.17
C LYS A 135 17.72 5.92 -11.63
N HIS A 136 16.37 5.87 -11.63
CA HIS A 136 15.60 4.69 -12.06
C HIS A 136 14.13 5.02 -12.47
N ASP A 137 13.81 4.75 -13.75
CA ASP A 137 12.54 4.22 -14.31
C ASP A 137 11.52 5.15 -15.06
N VAL A 138 10.95 4.57 -16.14
CA VAL A 138 10.22 5.16 -17.28
C VAL A 138 8.79 5.60 -16.96
N PHE A 139 8.22 5.15 -15.83
CA PHE A 139 6.84 5.48 -15.43
C PHE A 139 6.62 6.96 -15.10
N THR A 140 7.66 7.68 -14.69
CA THR A 140 7.63 9.12 -14.42
C THR A 140 7.23 9.92 -15.67
N ASN A 141 7.60 9.45 -16.87
CA ASN A 141 7.34 10.16 -18.12
C ASN A 141 5.85 10.12 -18.53
N ASN A 142 5.14 9.00 -18.32
CA ASN A 142 3.73 8.88 -18.68
C ASN A 142 2.83 9.76 -17.81
N PHE A 143 3.16 9.93 -16.53
CA PHE A 143 2.37 10.76 -15.61
C PHE A 143 2.57 12.26 -15.86
N ILE A 144 3.81 12.68 -16.18
CA ILE A 144 4.13 14.06 -16.57
C ILE A 144 3.40 14.46 -17.85
N TRP A 145 3.23 13.52 -18.79
CA TRP A 145 2.55 13.78 -20.06
C TRP A 145 1.04 13.99 -19.91
N ILE A 146 0.39 13.28 -18.98
CA ILE A 146 -1.07 13.37 -18.72
C ILE A 146 -1.47 14.68 -18.02
N PHE A 147 -0.58 15.29 -17.24
CA PHE A 147 -0.89 16.52 -16.49
C PHE A 147 -0.43 17.82 -17.19
N ASN A 148 0.41 17.72 -18.23
CA ASN A 148 0.92 18.87 -18.99
C ASN A 148 0.24 19.04 -20.38
N ASN A 149 -0.84 18.30 -20.67
CA ASN A 149 -1.74 18.44 -21.82
C ASN A 149 -3.20 18.35 -21.35
#